data_AF-S4PPY7-F1
#
_entry.id   AF-S4PPY7-F1
#
_cell.length_a   1.000
_cell.length_b   1.000
_cell.length_c   1.000
_cell.angle_alpha   90.00
_cell.angle_beta   90.00
_cell.angle_gamma   90.00
#
_symmetry.space_group_name_H-M   'P 1'
#
loop_
_entity.id
_entity.type
_entity.pdbx_description
1 polymer ?
#
loop_
_entity_poly.entity_id
_entity_poly.type
_entity_poly.pdbx_seq_one_letter_code
_entity_poly.pdbx_strand_id
1 'polypeptide(L)'
;PSSPAPASPAPASPSPPQHQFQAALVAEKYLLLEQVEGSSLCRCVDVRTQEEYVCKVVSRDCSSLLQAHYRLDGHPHVNPIHEVLVGDKRVYLIFP
;
A
#
# COMPACT_ATOMS: atom_id res chain seq x y z
N PRO A 1 -46.00 -35.59 -7.89
CA PRO A 1 -46.02 -34.48 -6.89
C PRO A 1 -44.89 -34.68 -5.88
N SER A 2 -43.73 -34.06 -6.13
CA SER A 2 -42.66 -33.96 -5.14
C SER A 2 -41.90 -32.65 -5.38
N SER A 3 -42.14 -31.68 -4.50
CA SER A 3 -41.54 -30.34 -4.50
C SER A 3 -40.04 -30.39 -4.18
N PRO A 4 -39.19 -29.49 -4.72
CA PRO A 4 -37.84 -29.28 -4.20
C PRO A 4 -37.88 -28.41 -2.93
N ALA A 5 -37.05 -28.79 -1.94
CA ALA A 5 -36.86 -28.05 -0.69
C ALA A 5 -36.05 -26.75 -0.92
N PRO A 6 -36.26 -25.68 -0.11
CA PRO A 6 -35.55 -24.42 -0.29
C PRO A 6 -34.09 -24.52 0.18
N ALA A 7 -33.18 -23.99 -0.65
CA ALA A 7 -31.77 -23.85 -0.33
C ALA A 7 -31.58 -22.88 0.84
N SER A 8 -30.93 -23.34 1.91
CA SER A 8 -30.50 -22.50 3.03
C SER A 8 -29.54 -21.41 2.56
N PRO A 9 -29.71 -20.14 2.96
CA PRO A 9 -28.69 -19.12 2.74
C PRO A 9 -27.49 -19.42 3.64
N ALA A 10 -26.33 -19.66 3.05
CA ALA A 10 -25.08 -19.78 3.79
C ALA A 10 -24.78 -18.46 4.52
N PRO A 11 -24.22 -18.50 5.75
CA PRO A 11 -23.84 -17.28 6.46
C PRO A 11 -22.73 -16.57 5.66
N ALA A 12 -22.98 -15.30 5.34
CA ALA A 12 -21.97 -14.44 4.72
C ALA A 12 -20.74 -14.39 5.63
N SER A 13 -19.62 -14.93 5.14
CA SER A 13 -18.32 -14.84 5.79
C SER A 13 -18.02 -13.37 6.11
N PRO A 14 -17.51 -13.03 7.31
CA PRO A 14 -17.01 -11.69 7.55
C PRO A 14 -15.83 -11.49 6.60
N SER A 15 -16.00 -10.64 5.59
CA SER A 15 -14.89 -10.15 4.79
C SER A 15 -13.82 -9.65 5.76
N PRO A 16 -12.53 -10.01 5.58
CA PRO A 16 -11.47 -9.38 6.37
C PRO A 16 -11.59 -7.87 6.17
N PRO A 17 -11.16 -7.04 7.15
CA PRO A 17 -11.22 -5.60 7.01
C PRO A 17 -10.39 -5.24 5.78
N GLN A 18 -11.07 -5.08 4.64
CA GLN A 18 -10.53 -4.46 3.46
C GLN A 18 -10.28 -3.05 3.95
N HIS A 19 -9.04 -2.79 4.33
CA HIS A 19 -8.59 -1.49 4.75
C HIS A 19 -8.93 -0.59 3.57
N GLN A 20 -10.07 0.12 3.68
CA GLN A 20 -10.59 1.01 2.67
C GLN A 20 -9.58 2.15 2.56
N PHE A 21 -8.50 1.90 1.81
CA PHE A 21 -7.58 2.94 1.40
C PHE A 21 -8.38 3.80 0.43
N GLN A 22 -9.05 4.81 0.97
CA GLN A 22 -9.47 5.96 0.18
C GLN A 22 -8.20 6.51 -0.46
N ALA A 23 -8.23 6.67 -1.78
CA ALA A 23 -7.10 7.20 -2.51
C ALA A 23 -6.67 8.53 -1.86
N ALA A 24 -5.37 8.65 -1.56
CA ALA A 24 -4.84 9.76 -0.79
C ALA A 24 -3.74 10.46 -1.56
N LEU A 25 -3.88 11.77 -1.77
CA LEU A 25 -2.84 12.58 -2.38
C LEU A 25 -1.78 12.93 -1.32
N VAL A 26 -0.53 12.56 -1.57
CA VAL A 26 0.60 12.81 -0.66
C VAL A 26 1.58 13.77 -1.32
N ALA A 27 1.96 14.79 -0.54
CA ALA A 27 2.86 15.87 -0.94
C ALA A 27 2.48 16.54 -2.28
N GLU A 28 1.18 16.52 -2.62
CA GLU A 28 0.64 17.03 -3.91
C GLU A 28 1.31 16.42 -5.16
N LYS A 29 1.97 15.27 -4.99
CA LYS A 29 2.79 14.64 -6.04
C LYS A 29 2.35 13.21 -6.33
N TYR A 30 2.05 12.41 -5.32
CA TYR A 30 1.67 11.00 -5.50
C TYR A 30 0.25 10.73 -5.04
N LEU A 31 -0.53 10.08 -5.89
CA LEU A 31 -1.83 9.53 -5.51
C LEU A 31 -1.63 8.09 -5.03
N LEU A 32 -1.82 7.84 -3.73
CA LEU A 32 -1.85 6.48 -3.20
C LEU A 32 -3.17 5.82 -3.58
N LEU A 33 -3.08 4.56 -3.99
CA LEU A 33 -4.16 3.71 -4.45
C LEU A 33 -4.32 2.53 -3.49
N GLU A 34 -4.69 1.37 -4.03
CA GLU A 34 -4.90 0.13 -3.30
C GLU A 34 -3.59 -0.47 -2.74
N GLN A 35 -3.75 -1.28 -1.70
CA GLN A 35 -2.67 -2.10 -1.16
C GLN A 35 -2.34 -3.23 -2.14
N VAL A 36 -1.05 -3.48 -2.35
CA VAL A 36 -0.58 -4.60 -3.18
C VAL A 36 -0.91 -5.91 -2.46
N GLU A 37 -1.51 -6.85 -3.19
CA GLU A 37 -1.94 -8.14 -2.64
C GLU A 37 -0.76 -8.88 -1.99
N GLY A 38 -0.94 -9.33 -0.74
CA GLY A 38 0.09 -10.03 0.02
C GLY A 38 1.24 -9.15 0.54
N SER A 39 1.17 -7.83 0.39
CA SER A 39 2.24 -6.90 0.81
C SER A 39 1.73 -5.78 1.70
N SER A 40 2.61 -5.16 2.48
CA SER A 40 2.32 -3.92 3.23
C SER A 40 2.44 -2.66 2.36
N LEU A 41 2.74 -2.81 1.07
CA LEU A 41 2.95 -1.70 0.13
C LEU A 41 1.63 -1.26 -0.48
N CYS A 42 1.51 0.03 -0.79
CA CYS A 42 0.40 0.58 -1.56
C CYS A 42 0.90 0.91 -2.98
N ARG A 43 0.06 0.70 -4.00
CA ARG A 43 0.33 1.28 -5.32
C ARG A 43 0.21 2.80 -5.23
N CYS A 44 1.03 3.53 -5.96
CA CYS A 44 0.85 4.96 -6.12
C CYS A 44 1.26 5.41 -7.52
N VAL A 45 0.79 6.59 -7.92
CA VAL A 45 1.06 7.17 -9.23
C VAL A 45 1.54 8.61 -9.05
N ASP A 46 2.60 9.00 -9.75
CA ASP A 46 2.97 10.41 -9.85
C ASP A 46 1.90 11.14 -10.67
N VAL A 47 1.24 12.12 -10.07
CA VAL A 47 0.09 12.79 -10.70
C VAL A 47 0.50 13.61 -11.93
N ARG A 48 1.78 13.98 -12.06
CA ARG A 48 2.29 14.79 -13.17
C ARG A 48 2.76 13.91 -14.33
N THR A 49 3.53 12.86 -14.04
CA THR A 49 4.11 12.00 -15.09
C THR A 49 3.24 10.79 -15.43
N GLN A 50 2.26 10.45 -14.58
CA GLN A 50 1.44 9.24 -14.66
C GLN A 50 2.25 7.95 -14.51
N GLU A 51 3.49 8.01 -14.01
CA GLU A 51 4.31 6.84 -13.73
C GLU A 51 3.83 6.12 -12.47
N GLU A 52 3.80 4.79 -12.53
CA GLU A 52 3.40 3.92 -11.42
C GLU A 52 4.59 3.59 -10.52
N TYR A 53 4.32 3.56 -9.22
CA TYR A 53 5.28 3.25 -8.17
C TYR A 53 4.62 2.42 -7.08
N VAL A 54 5.41 1.94 -6.13
CA VAL A 54 4.92 1.40 -4.86
C VAL A 54 5.42 2.21 -3.68
N CYS A 55 4.54 2.42 -2.71
CA CYS A 55 4.78 3.22 -1.53
C CYS A 55 4.71 2.35 -0.26
N LYS A 56 5.77 2.40 0.55
CA LYS A 56 5.73 1.92 1.94
C LYS A 56 5.39 3.09 2.87
N VAL A 57 4.26 2.98 3.55
CA VAL A 57 3.86 3.96 4.58
C VAL A 57 4.36 3.47 5.94
N VAL A 58 5.15 4.27 6.63
CA VAL A 58 5.67 3.96 7.97
C VAL A 58 5.38 5.11 8.94
N SER A 59 5.31 4.81 10.25
CA SER A 59 5.24 5.87 11.26
C SER A 59 6.53 6.67 11.25
N ARG A 60 6.44 7.97 11.55
CA ARG A 60 7.61 8.84 11.66
C ARG A 60 8.57 8.38 12.76
N ASP A 61 8.06 7.74 13.81
CA ASP A 61 8.86 7.19 14.91
C ASP A 61 9.67 5.94 14.51
N CYS A 62 9.37 5.32 13.36
CA CYS A 62 10.06 4.13 12.87
C CYS A 62 11.32 4.45 12.06
N SER A 63 12.22 5.26 12.63
CA SER A 63 13.48 5.67 11.97
C SER A 63 14.40 4.49 11.61
N SER A 64 14.33 3.40 12.37
CA SER A 64 15.09 2.17 12.13
C SER A 64 14.76 1.51 10.78
N LEU A 65 13.49 1.56 10.35
CA LEU A 65 13.07 0.99 9.05
C LEU A 65 13.65 1.78 7.88
N LEU A 66 13.68 3.11 8.01
CA LEU A 66 14.28 3.97 6.98
C LEU A 66 15.79 3.74 6.91
N GLN A 67 16.47 3.68 8.05
CA GLN A 67 17.90 3.40 8.11
C GLN A 67 18.25 2.03 7.51
N ALA A 68 17.41 1.01 7.72
CA ALA A 68 17.61 -0.31 7.15
C ALA A 68 17.53 -0.28 5.61
N HIS A 69 16.58 0.47 5.03
CA HIS A 69 16.52 0.61 3.57
C HIS A 69 17.75 1.32 3.01
N TYR A 70 18.22 2.41 3.64
CA TYR A 70 19.44 3.09 3.19
C TYR A 70 20.70 2.22 3.27
N ARG A 71 20.77 1.26 4.21
CA ARG A 71 21.88 0.31 4.28
C ARG A 71 21.87 -0.72 3.15
N LEU A 72 20.70 -0.98 2.58
CA LEU A 72 20.50 -1.93 1.49
C LEU A 72 20.46 -1.24 0.11
N ASP A 73 20.47 0.10 0.09
CA ASP A 73 20.49 0.90 -1.13
C ASP A 73 21.76 0.60 -1.94
N GLY A 74 21.61 0.39 -3.24
CA GLY A 74 22.68 -0.03 -4.14
C GLY A 74 22.94 -1.55 -4.20
N HIS A 75 22.20 -2.37 -3.45
CA HIS A 75 22.28 -3.83 -3.59
C HIS A 75 21.50 -4.30 -4.85
N PRO A 76 22.06 -5.18 -5.70
CA PRO A 76 21.46 -5.55 -6.99
C PRO A 76 20.12 -6.29 -6.90
N HIS A 77 19.73 -6.72 -5.70
CA HIS A 77 18.50 -7.45 -5.42
C HIS A 77 17.51 -6.66 -4.55
N VAL A 78 17.76 -5.37 -4.33
CA VAL A 78 16.91 -4.49 -3.52
C VAL A 78 16.51 -3.30 -4.36
N ASN A 79 15.20 -3.00 -4.43
CA ASN A 79 14.74 -1.81 -5.14
C ASN A 79 15.29 -0.58 -4.41
N PRO A 80 15.97 0.34 -5.12
CA PRO A 80 16.44 1.58 -4.52
C PRO A 80 15.24 2.43 -4.12
N ILE A 81 15.44 3.28 -3.11
CA ILE A 81 14.42 4.27 -2.77
C ILE A 81 14.44 5.33 -3.88
N HIS A 82 13.30 5.51 -4.55
CA HIS A 82 13.11 6.57 -5.53
C HIS A 82 12.97 7.92 -4.84
N GLU A 83 12.13 8.01 -3.81
CA GLU A 83 11.88 9.25 -3.07
C GLU A 83 11.39 8.98 -1.64
N VAL A 84 11.70 9.90 -0.71
CA VAL A 84 11.20 9.86 0.67
C VAL A 84 10.39 11.12 0.93
N LEU A 85 9.11 10.96 1.27
CA LEU A 85 8.22 12.05 1.63
C LEU A 85 7.91 11.99 3.12
N VAL A 86 8.12 13.11 3.82
CA VAL A 86 7.89 13.21 5.26
C VAL A 86 6.63 14.02 5.50
N GLY A 87 5.58 13.38 6.00
CA GLY A 87 4.38 14.03 6.53
C GLY A 87 4.46 14.20 8.04
N ASP A 88 3.39 14.73 8.63
CA ASP A 88 3.34 15.02 10.08
C ASP A 88 3.57 13.80 10.97
N LYS A 89 2.83 12.71 10.70
CA LYS A 89 2.83 11.47 11.49
C LYS A 89 3.42 10.27 10.75
N ARG A 90 3.64 10.40 9.44
CA ARG A 90 3.98 9.28 8.55
C ARG A 90 5.10 9.67 7.61
N VAL A 91 5.90 8.68 7.24
CA VAL A 91 6.88 8.78 6.17
C VAL A 91 6.46 7.83 5.06
N TYR A 92 6.62 8.27 3.83
CA TYR A 92 6.24 7.55 2.62
C TYR A 92 7.50 7.28 1.82
N LEU A 93 7.83 6.01 1.65
CA LEU A 93 9.00 5.56 0.89
C LEU A 93 8.51 5.10 -0.47
N ILE A 94 8.92 5.80 -1.52
CA ILE A 94 8.55 5.52 -2.90
C ILE A 94 9.63 4.64 -3.52
N PHE A 95 9.21 3.55 -4.17
CA PHE A 95 10.07 2.63 -4.90
C PHE A 95 9.55 2.47 -6.33
N PRO A 96 10.44 2.24 -7.31
CA PRO A 96 10.03 1.79 -8.63
C PRO A 96 9.38 0.41 -8.60
#